data_AF-A0A8C8U2E5-F1
#
_entry.id   AF-A0A8C8U2E5-F1
#
_cell.length_a   1.000
_cell.length_b   1.000
_cell.length_c   1.000
_cell.angle_alpha   90.00
_cell.angle_beta   90.00
_cell.angle_gamma   90.00
#
_symmetry.space_group_name_H-M   'P 1'
#
loop_
_entity.id
_entity.type
_entity.pdbx_description
1 polymer ?
#
loop_
_entity_poly.entity_id
_entity_poly.type
_entity_poly.pdbx_seq_one_letter_code
_entity_poly.pdbx_strand_id
1 'polypeptide(L)'
;METLSFPRYNVTEIVVHIRNKILTGADGKNLSKNDLYPNPKPEVLHAIYMRALQIVYGIRPEHFYMMPVNVEVMYPQLMEGFLPITNLYSHLASFMPICRVNDFEFSDLLYPKGKRTMRFLSAIINFIHFREACQETYAEFLLENKSSADKMQQLRSVHQEASMKLEKLESVPVEEQEEFRQLMDDIQELQHLLNHEFRQKTSVLQEGIAQKKSAISEKTKRLNELKLSLASLKEVQDSLKSKVVDSPEKVKNLKEKMKDTVQKLQSSRQEVMEKYELYRDSVDCLPSCQLEVQLYQKKIQDLADNREKLSSILKECLNLEDQIESDSSELKKLKTEENSLKRLVTVKKEKLATTRFKINKKQEDVKQYKRTVIEDCNKVQEKRDAVCEQVTTINQEIQKIKSGIQQLKDAEKREKLKSQEIFVNLKSALEKYHESIEKTTEECCTRTEEKTAELRKRMFRVIR
;
A
#
# COMPACT_ATOMS: atom_id res chain seq x y z
N MET A 1 35.66 -27.03 15.09
CA MET A 1 34.68 -27.48 14.09
C MET A 1 33.80 -26.27 13.76
N GLU A 2 33.69 -25.87 12.49
CA GLU A 2 32.75 -24.81 12.09
C GLU A 2 31.32 -25.26 12.42
N THR A 3 30.65 -24.59 13.33
CA THR A 3 29.22 -24.77 13.60
C THR A 3 28.43 -24.18 12.44
N LEU A 4 28.12 -25.00 11.44
CA LEU A 4 27.27 -24.61 10.33
C LEU A 4 25.82 -24.54 10.79
N SER A 5 25.09 -23.51 10.39
CA SER A 5 23.69 -23.25 10.75
C SER A 5 22.68 -24.10 9.96
N PHE A 6 23.15 -24.94 9.04
CA PHE A 6 22.33 -25.76 8.15
C PHE A 6 22.93 -27.16 7.97
N PRO A 7 22.09 -28.19 7.72
CA PRO A 7 22.56 -29.55 7.45
C PRO A 7 23.49 -29.62 6.24
N ARG A 8 24.59 -30.38 6.36
CA ARG A 8 25.45 -30.71 5.22
C ARG A 8 25.02 -32.04 4.62
N TYR A 9 24.81 -32.04 3.31
CA TYR A 9 24.54 -33.23 2.53
C TYR A 9 25.85 -33.82 2.01
N ASN A 10 25.89 -35.14 1.85
CA ASN A 10 26.97 -35.80 1.13
C ASN A 10 26.81 -35.61 -0.38
N VAL A 11 27.85 -35.90 -1.16
CA VAL A 11 27.85 -35.68 -2.62
C VAL A 11 26.71 -36.43 -3.32
N THR A 12 26.33 -37.62 -2.83
CA THR A 12 25.25 -38.42 -3.41
C THR A 12 23.91 -37.73 -3.23
N GLU A 13 23.63 -37.28 -2.02
CA GLU A 13 22.40 -36.54 -1.67
C GLU A 13 22.33 -35.21 -2.44
N ILE A 14 23.44 -34.48 -2.53
CA ILE A 14 23.52 -33.23 -3.29
C ILE A 14 23.12 -33.46 -4.75
N VAL A 15 23.66 -34.49 -5.40
CA VAL A 15 23.30 -34.82 -6.79
C VAL A 15 21.81 -35.13 -6.92
N VAL A 16 21.24 -35.90 -5.98
CA VAL A 16 19.80 -36.23 -6.00
C VAL A 16 18.94 -34.97 -5.84
N HIS A 17 19.25 -34.11 -4.88
CA HIS A 17 18.51 -32.87 -4.67
C HIS A 17 18.61 -31.93 -5.88
N ILE A 18 19.81 -31.77 -6.46
CA ILE A 18 20.00 -30.92 -7.63
C ILE A 18 19.21 -31.44 -8.82
N ARG A 19 19.20 -32.75 -9.06
CA ARG A 19 18.42 -33.38 -10.14
C ARG A 19 16.91 -33.20 -9.98
N ASN A 20 16.42 -33.25 -8.75
CA ASN A 20 15.00 -33.20 -8.48
C ASN A 20 14.47 -31.76 -8.40
N LYS A 21 15.29 -30.81 -7.96
CA LYS A 21 14.84 -29.48 -7.52
C LYS A 21 15.47 -28.31 -8.28
N ILE A 22 16.59 -28.50 -8.98
CA ILE A 22 17.34 -27.38 -9.59
C ILE A 22 17.51 -27.55 -11.10
N LEU A 23 18.12 -28.65 -11.52
CA LEU A 23 18.32 -28.96 -12.95
C LEU A 23 17.12 -29.73 -13.49
N THR A 24 16.86 -29.60 -14.79
CA THR A 24 15.76 -30.29 -15.49
C THR A 24 16.27 -31.04 -16.72
N GLY A 25 15.49 -32.02 -17.19
CA GLY A 25 15.75 -32.71 -18.45
C GLY A 25 17.12 -33.41 -18.53
N ALA A 26 17.85 -33.17 -19.63
CA ALA A 26 19.15 -33.78 -19.88
C ALA A 26 20.23 -33.31 -18.90
N ASP A 27 20.22 -32.03 -18.49
CA ASP A 27 21.22 -31.45 -17.60
C ASP A 27 21.21 -32.12 -16.22
N GLY A 28 20.02 -32.45 -15.70
CA GLY A 28 19.88 -33.23 -14.47
C GLY A 28 20.35 -34.68 -14.64
N LYS A 29 19.93 -35.35 -15.71
CA LYS A 29 20.28 -36.77 -15.97
C LYS A 29 21.80 -36.96 -16.11
N ASN A 30 22.48 -36.02 -16.74
CA ASN A 30 23.91 -36.08 -17.02
C ASN A 30 24.78 -35.69 -15.82
N LEU A 31 24.23 -34.97 -14.82
CA LEU A 31 24.98 -34.58 -13.62
C LEU A 31 25.45 -35.81 -12.84
N SER A 32 26.75 -35.97 -12.63
CA SER A 32 27.34 -37.07 -11.85
C SER A 32 28.06 -36.56 -10.59
N LYS A 33 28.44 -37.48 -9.68
CA LYS A 33 29.22 -37.12 -8.47
C LYS A 33 30.59 -36.55 -8.83
N ASN A 34 31.21 -37.05 -9.89
CA ASN A 34 32.55 -36.66 -10.33
C ASN A 34 32.59 -35.24 -10.89
N ASP A 35 31.44 -34.69 -11.31
CA ASP A 35 31.35 -33.30 -11.77
C ASP A 35 31.38 -32.30 -10.60
N LEU A 36 31.16 -32.78 -9.37
CA LEU A 36 31.01 -31.97 -8.17
C LEU A 36 32.11 -32.21 -7.13
N TYR A 37 32.67 -33.42 -7.04
CA TYR A 37 33.72 -33.77 -6.07
C TYR A 37 34.58 -34.92 -6.60
N PRO A 38 35.92 -34.93 -6.36
CA PRO A 38 36.70 -33.97 -5.58
C PRO A 38 37.03 -32.66 -6.29
N ASN A 39 36.98 -32.66 -7.63
CA ASN A 39 37.31 -31.53 -8.49
C ASN A 39 36.05 -31.03 -9.20
N PRO A 40 35.37 -29.99 -8.68
CA PRO A 40 34.14 -29.51 -9.29
C PRO A 40 34.41 -28.89 -10.67
N LYS A 41 33.57 -29.19 -11.66
CA LYS A 41 33.63 -28.56 -12.98
C LYS A 41 32.96 -27.18 -12.93
N PRO A 42 33.67 -26.08 -13.23
CA PRO A 42 33.12 -24.72 -13.16
C PRO A 42 31.84 -24.55 -13.97
N GLU A 43 31.79 -25.08 -15.18
CA GLU A 43 30.67 -24.93 -16.12
C GLU A 43 29.39 -25.59 -15.58
N VAL A 44 29.54 -26.75 -14.95
CA VAL A 44 28.44 -27.48 -14.30
C VAL A 44 27.93 -26.69 -13.10
N LEU A 45 28.82 -26.11 -12.30
CA LEU A 45 28.42 -25.25 -11.18
C LEU A 45 27.74 -23.97 -11.64
N HIS A 46 28.21 -23.34 -12.72
CA HIS A 46 27.58 -22.15 -13.29
C HIS A 46 26.14 -22.46 -13.69
N ALA A 47 25.91 -23.59 -14.36
CA ALA A 47 24.57 -24.05 -14.70
C ALA A 47 23.70 -24.24 -13.45
N ILE A 48 24.20 -24.93 -12.43
CA ILE A 48 23.46 -25.17 -11.17
C ILE A 48 23.11 -23.84 -10.48
N TYR A 49 24.07 -22.93 -10.35
CA TYR A 49 23.85 -21.64 -9.70
C TYR A 49 22.91 -20.73 -10.49
N MET A 50 23.06 -20.66 -11.82
CA MET A 50 22.12 -19.93 -12.67
C MET A 50 20.71 -20.48 -12.49
N ARG A 51 20.52 -21.80 -12.57
CA ARG A 51 19.21 -22.44 -12.38
C ARG A 51 18.63 -22.15 -10.99
N ALA A 52 19.44 -22.19 -9.93
CA ALA A 52 18.99 -21.85 -8.58
C ALA A 52 18.49 -20.40 -8.49
N LEU A 53 19.22 -19.45 -9.09
CA LEU A 53 18.82 -18.05 -9.15
C LEU A 53 17.54 -17.83 -9.98
N GLN A 54 17.37 -18.56 -11.09
CA GLN A 54 16.15 -18.54 -11.88
C GLN A 54 14.95 -19.01 -11.05
N ILE A 55 15.11 -20.07 -10.26
CA ILE A 55 14.03 -20.61 -9.41
C ILE A 55 13.67 -19.63 -8.29
N VAL A 56 14.66 -19.03 -7.63
CA VAL A 56 14.45 -18.20 -6.45
C VAL A 56 13.98 -16.80 -6.82
N TYR A 57 14.62 -16.15 -7.78
CA TYR A 57 14.36 -14.75 -8.15
C TYR A 57 13.56 -14.58 -9.43
N GLY A 58 13.28 -15.64 -10.19
CA GLY A 58 12.63 -15.50 -11.50
C GLY A 58 13.51 -14.80 -12.53
N ILE A 59 14.83 -14.81 -12.35
CA ILE A 59 15.78 -14.23 -13.32
C ILE A 59 15.65 -15.02 -14.63
N ARG A 60 15.65 -14.33 -15.77
CA ARG A 60 15.61 -14.97 -17.08
C ARG A 60 17.03 -15.20 -17.60
N PRO A 61 17.30 -16.23 -18.42
CA PRO A 61 18.65 -16.51 -18.96
C PRO A 61 19.32 -15.27 -19.57
N GLU A 62 18.59 -14.48 -20.33
CA GLU A 62 19.08 -13.26 -20.98
C GLU A 62 19.64 -12.22 -20.01
N HIS A 63 19.13 -12.15 -18.77
CA HIS A 63 19.61 -11.19 -17.77
C HIS A 63 21.06 -11.45 -17.35
N PHE A 64 21.56 -12.69 -17.48
CA PHE A 64 22.97 -12.99 -17.24
C PHE A 64 23.88 -12.40 -18.32
N TYR A 65 23.36 -12.10 -19.51
CA TYR A 65 24.12 -11.56 -20.63
C TYR A 65 23.91 -10.04 -20.81
N MET A 66 23.18 -9.39 -19.92
CA MET A 66 22.94 -7.94 -20.01
C MET A 66 24.15 -7.14 -19.53
N MET A 67 24.53 -6.13 -20.32
CA MET A 67 25.54 -5.14 -19.93
C MET A 67 24.95 -4.14 -18.92
N PRO A 68 25.65 -3.83 -17.82
CA PRO A 68 25.23 -2.75 -16.93
C PRO A 68 25.23 -1.40 -17.67
N VAL A 69 24.16 -0.62 -17.51
CA VAL A 69 23.94 0.64 -18.24
C VAL A 69 25.02 1.69 -17.95
N ASN A 70 25.69 1.60 -16.80
CA ASN A 70 26.67 2.59 -16.34
C ASN A 70 28.13 2.23 -16.70
N VAL A 71 28.35 1.20 -17.53
CA VAL A 71 29.69 0.75 -17.92
C VAL A 71 29.90 1.07 -19.40
N GLU A 72 30.68 2.11 -19.67
CA GLU A 72 31.06 2.48 -21.02
C GLU A 72 32.25 1.62 -21.47
N VAL A 73 32.00 0.64 -22.33
CA VAL A 73 33.02 -0.27 -22.87
C VAL A 73 33.24 0.05 -24.34
N MET A 74 34.49 0.29 -24.72
CA MET A 74 34.88 0.61 -26.11
C MET A 74 34.49 -0.49 -27.10
N TYR A 75 34.49 -1.76 -26.67
CA TYR A 75 34.12 -2.93 -27.48
C TYR A 75 33.19 -3.89 -26.72
N PRO A 76 31.86 -3.65 -26.72
CA PRO A 76 30.90 -4.46 -25.97
C PRO A 76 30.89 -5.94 -26.34
N GLN A 77 31.18 -6.26 -27.60
CA GLN A 77 31.20 -7.64 -28.13
C GLN A 77 32.24 -8.52 -27.44
N LEU A 78 33.37 -7.94 -27.01
CA LEU A 78 34.43 -8.69 -26.31
C LEU A 78 34.02 -9.12 -24.89
N MET A 79 32.94 -8.53 -24.36
CA MET A 79 32.47 -8.81 -23.00
C MET A 79 31.44 -9.94 -22.94
N GLU A 80 30.92 -10.42 -24.08
CA GLU A 80 29.83 -11.40 -24.14
C GLU A 80 30.12 -12.69 -23.34
N GLY A 81 31.37 -13.16 -23.38
CA GLY A 81 31.81 -14.33 -22.60
C GLY A 81 32.00 -14.07 -21.10
N PHE A 82 32.20 -12.82 -20.69
CA PHE A 82 32.48 -12.44 -19.30
C PHE A 82 31.22 -12.02 -18.53
N LEU A 83 30.26 -11.40 -19.21
CA LEU A 83 28.96 -10.99 -18.66
C LEU A 83 28.22 -12.08 -17.88
N PRO A 84 28.06 -13.32 -18.36
CA PRO A 84 27.35 -14.35 -17.60
C PRO A 84 28.04 -14.66 -16.27
N ILE A 85 29.38 -14.61 -16.21
CA ILE A 85 30.14 -14.90 -15.00
C ILE A 85 30.04 -13.76 -14.00
N THR A 86 30.17 -12.50 -14.44
CA THR A 86 30.08 -11.33 -13.56
C THR A 86 28.68 -11.09 -13.04
N ASN A 87 27.67 -11.24 -13.90
CA ASN A 87 26.29 -11.13 -13.50
C ASN A 87 25.93 -12.29 -12.55
N LEU A 88 26.36 -13.52 -12.84
CA LEU A 88 26.17 -14.65 -11.94
C LEU A 88 26.78 -14.39 -10.56
N TYR A 89 28.02 -13.92 -10.49
CA TYR A 89 28.65 -13.56 -9.21
C TYR A 89 27.87 -12.47 -8.47
N SER A 90 27.45 -11.40 -9.16
CA SER A 90 26.73 -10.28 -8.55
C SER A 90 25.42 -10.74 -7.89
N HIS A 91 24.67 -11.62 -8.56
CA HIS A 91 23.46 -12.22 -7.99
C HIS A 91 23.79 -13.20 -6.85
N LEU A 92 24.81 -14.03 -6.99
CA LEU A 92 25.23 -14.97 -5.95
C LEU A 92 25.73 -14.27 -4.69
N ALA A 93 26.44 -13.14 -4.81
CA ALA A 93 26.90 -12.35 -3.68
C ALA A 93 25.74 -11.84 -2.82
N SER A 94 24.57 -11.58 -3.43
CA SER A 94 23.33 -11.23 -2.71
C SER A 94 22.60 -12.47 -2.19
N PHE A 95 22.60 -13.57 -2.94
CA PHE A 95 21.86 -14.79 -2.62
C PHE A 95 22.51 -15.65 -1.52
N MET A 96 23.82 -15.77 -1.52
CA MET A 96 24.57 -16.65 -0.61
C MET A 96 24.34 -16.29 0.88
N PRO A 97 24.33 -15.00 1.29
CA PRO A 97 23.99 -14.61 2.66
C PRO A 97 22.58 -15.07 3.11
N ILE A 98 21.61 -15.10 2.20
CA ILE A 98 20.25 -15.60 2.46
C ILE A 98 20.29 -17.10 2.73
N CYS A 99 21.14 -17.83 2.01
CA CYS A 99 21.44 -19.24 2.26
C CYS A 99 22.34 -19.47 3.48
N ARG A 100 22.70 -18.43 4.25
CA ARG A 100 23.62 -18.46 5.41
C ARG A 100 25.08 -18.71 5.07
N VAL A 101 25.50 -18.34 3.86
CA VAL A 101 26.89 -18.36 3.41
C VAL A 101 27.37 -16.92 3.22
N ASN A 102 28.30 -16.46 4.06
CA ASN A 102 28.79 -15.07 4.04
C ASN A 102 30.20 -14.93 3.44
N ASP A 103 30.87 -16.03 3.16
CA ASP A 103 32.27 -16.09 2.70
C ASP A 103 32.39 -16.58 1.25
N PHE A 104 31.37 -16.32 0.42
CA PHE A 104 31.40 -16.65 -1.01
C PHE A 104 32.25 -15.63 -1.76
N GLU A 105 33.22 -16.10 -2.54
CA GLU A 105 34.16 -15.27 -3.28
C GLU A 105 34.08 -15.51 -4.79
N PHE A 106 34.61 -14.57 -5.59
CA PHE A 106 34.69 -14.74 -7.04
C PHE A 106 35.51 -15.99 -7.44
N SER A 107 36.49 -16.34 -6.60
CA SER A 107 37.33 -17.53 -6.75
C SER A 107 36.52 -18.84 -6.69
N ASP A 108 35.40 -18.86 -5.96
CA ASP A 108 34.53 -20.04 -5.86
C ASP A 108 33.73 -20.31 -7.15
N LEU A 109 33.69 -19.33 -8.05
CA LEU A 109 33.06 -19.45 -9.37
C LEU A 109 34.08 -19.88 -10.45
N LEU A 110 35.30 -19.34 -10.40
CA LEU A 110 36.35 -19.63 -11.38
C LEU A 110 37.16 -20.89 -11.03
N TYR A 111 37.46 -21.09 -9.75
CA TYR A 111 38.37 -22.13 -9.24
C TYR A 111 37.72 -22.86 -8.05
N PRO A 112 36.61 -23.58 -8.28
CA PRO A 112 35.80 -24.17 -7.22
C PRO A 112 36.57 -25.25 -6.45
N LYS A 113 36.46 -25.23 -5.12
CA LYS A 113 37.10 -26.22 -4.23
C LYS A 113 36.07 -27.20 -3.69
N GLY A 114 36.27 -28.50 -3.89
CA GLY A 114 35.32 -29.56 -3.54
C GLY A 114 34.58 -29.39 -2.21
N LYS A 115 35.31 -29.30 -1.09
CA LYS A 115 34.69 -29.15 0.25
C LYS A 115 33.88 -27.85 0.43
N ARG A 116 34.31 -26.73 -0.19
CA ARG A 116 33.60 -25.45 -0.15
C ARG A 116 32.35 -25.51 -1.00
N THR A 117 32.46 -26.01 -2.23
CA THR A 117 31.33 -26.22 -3.14
C THR A 117 30.24 -27.07 -2.50
N MET A 118 30.59 -28.17 -1.81
CA MET A 118 29.58 -29.02 -1.16
C MET A 118 28.86 -28.29 -0.03
N ARG A 119 29.55 -27.38 0.69
CA ARG A 119 28.92 -26.50 1.68
C ARG A 119 27.90 -25.58 1.03
N PHE A 120 28.27 -24.92 -0.05
CA PHE A 120 27.42 -23.94 -0.73
C PHE A 120 26.20 -24.60 -1.36
N LEU A 121 26.38 -25.72 -2.05
CA LEU A 121 25.25 -26.48 -2.60
C LEU A 121 24.32 -26.98 -1.49
N SER A 122 24.85 -27.44 -0.36
CA SER A 122 24.01 -27.81 0.79
C SER A 122 23.20 -26.62 1.32
N ALA A 123 23.81 -25.44 1.40
CA ALA A 123 23.16 -24.22 1.84
C ALA A 123 21.99 -23.83 0.91
N ILE A 124 22.23 -23.86 -0.40
CA ILE A 124 21.24 -23.54 -1.43
C ILE A 124 20.08 -24.55 -1.40
N ILE A 125 20.38 -25.85 -1.32
CA ILE A 125 19.36 -26.91 -1.23
C ILE A 125 18.46 -26.70 -0.01
N ASN A 126 19.05 -26.42 1.16
CA ASN A 126 18.28 -26.15 2.38
C ASN A 126 17.37 -24.93 2.23
N PHE A 127 17.85 -23.86 1.61
CA PHE A 127 17.03 -22.68 1.33
C PHE A 127 15.88 -23.00 0.38
N ILE A 128 16.12 -23.79 -0.67
CA ILE A 128 15.09 -24.19 -1.62
C ILE A 128 14.01 -25.02 -0.92
N HIS A 129 14.37 -26.00 -0.09
CA HIS A 129 13.39 -26.76 0.69
C HIS A 129 12.58 -25.87 1.63
N PHE A 130 13.22 -24.92 2.31
CA PHE A 130 12.52 -23.96 3.17
C PHE A 130 11.53 -23.11 2.37
N ARG A 131 11.94 -22.61 1.20
CA ARG A 131 11.08 -21.83 0.30
C ARG A 131 9.89 -22.65 -0.18
N GLU A 132 10.10 -23.91 -0.56
CA GLU A 132 9.01 -24.81 -0.97
C GLU A 132 8.00 -25.02 0.17
N ALA A 133 8.45 -25.22 1.40
CA ALA A 133 7.57 -25.32 2.56
C ALA A 133 6.79 -24.02 2.80
N CYS A 134 7.40 -22.85 2.60
CA CYS A 134 6.70 -21.56 2.69
C CYS A 134 5.76 -21.30 1.51
N GLN A 135 5.99 -21.92 0.36
CA GLN A 135 5.23 -21.67 -0.87
C GLN A 135 3.78 -22.12 -0.74
N GLU A 136 3.52 -23.21 -0.01
CA GLU A 136 2.16 -23.70 0.24
C GLU A 136 1.33 -22.67 1.02
N THR A 137 1.87 -22.19 2.14
CA THR A 137 1.23 -21.12 2.93
C THR A 137 1.07 -19.83 2.12
N TYR A 138 2.07 -19.47 1.31
CA TYR A 138 2.00 -18.27 0.47
C TYR A 138 0.94 -18.40 -0.65
N ALA A 139 0.75 -19.60 -1.21
CA ALA A 139 -0.23 -19.86 -2.26
C ALA A 139 -1.67 -19.66 -1.73
N GLU A 140 -1.95 -20.05 -0.50
CA GLU A 140 -3.24 -19.79 0.16
C GLU A 140 -3.52 -18.29 0.24
N PHE A 141 -2.55 -17.50 0.73
CA PHE A 141 -2.67 -16.03 0.77
C PHE A 141 -2.85 -15.39 -0.60
N LEU A 142 -2.15 -15.90 -1.63
CA LEU A 142 -2.32 -15.42 -3.00
C LEU A 142 -3.73 -15.70 -3.53
N LEU A 143 -4.28 -16.89 -3.24
CA LEU A 143 -5.63 -17.27 -3.68
C LEU A 143 -6.69 -16.40 -3.00
N GLU A 144 -6.59 -16.19 -1.69
CA GLU A 144 -7.49 -15.31 -0.93
C GLU A 144 -7.44 -13.87 -1.47
N ASN A 145 -6.24 -13.33 -1.68
CA ASN A 145 -6.07 -11.98 -2.21
C ASN A 145 -6.64 -11.84 -3.63
N LYS A 146 -6.44 -12.86 -4.49
CA LYS A 146 -7.03 -12.88 -5.84
C LYS A 146 -8.56 -12.92 -5.78
N SER A 147 -9.14 -13.79 -4.95
CA SER A 147 -10.59 -13.86 -4.77
C SER A 147 -11.18 -12.54 -4.26
N SER A 148 -10.46 -11.85 -3.35
CA SER A 148 -10.86 -10.53 -2.85
C SER A 148 -10.80 -9.45 -3.93
N ALA A 149 -9.73 -9.45 -4.74
CA ALA A 149 -9.61 -8.54 -5.88
C ALA A 149 -10.71 -8.75 -6.93
N ASP A 150 -11.03 -10.01 -7.25
CA ASP A 150 -12.10 -10.36 -8.18
C ASP A 150 -13.47 -9.90 -7.64
N LYS A 151 -13.75 -10.11 -6.34
CA LYS A 151 -14.98 -9.63 -5.69
C LYS A 151 -15.07 -8.10 -5.69
N MET A 152 -13.96 -7.41 -5.47
CA MET A 152 -13.90 -5.94 -5.54
C MET A 152 -14.22 -5.44 -6.96
N GLN A 153 -13.68 -6.08 -7.98
CA GLN A 153 -13.96 -5.74 -9.37
C GLN A 153 -15.43 -5.97 -9.74
N GLN A 154 -16.01 -7.11 -9.31
CA GLN A 154 -17.44 -7.38 -9.48
C GLN A 154 -18.29 -6.30 -8.81
N LEU A 155 -17.99 -5.94 -7.57
CA LEU A 155 -18.75 -4.94 -6.83
C LEU A 155 -18.66 -3.56 -7.49
N ARG A 156 -17.49 -3.20 -8.03
CA ARG A 156 -17.32 -1.96 -8.82
C ARG A 156 -18.17 -1.97 -10.08
N SER A 157 -18.24 -3.09 -10.79
CA SER A 157 -19.09 -3.23 -11.98
C SER A 157 -20.57 -3.06 -11.63
N VAL A 158 -21.04 -3.71 -10.56
CA VAL A 158 -22.42 -3.60 -10.08
C VAL A 158 -22.73 -2.17 -9.64
N HIS A 159 -21.82 -1.53 -8.90
CA HIS A 159 -21.96 -0.13 -8.50
C HIS A 159 -22.09 0.78 -9.71
N GLN A 160 -21.23 0.62 -10.73
CA GLN A 160 -21.28 1.43 -11.94
C GLN A 160 -22.62 1.24 -12.69
N GLU A 161 -23.12 0.00 -12.79
CA GLU A 161 -24.42 -0.28 -13.40
C GLU A 161 -25.57 0.36 -12.61
N ALA A 162 -25.54 0.26 -11.28
CA ALA A 162 -26.54 0.88 -10.42
C ALA A 162 -26.52 2.42 -10.54
N SER A 163 -25.34 3.04 -10.59
CA SER A 163 -25.20 4.49 -10.82
C SER A 163 -25.79 4.92 -12.17
N MET A 164 -25.53 4.17 -13.25
CA MET A 164 -26.13 4.47 -14.55
C MET A 164 -27.66 4.31 -14.57
N LYS A 165 -28.21 3.34 -13.80
CA LYS A 165 -29.66 3.19 -13.66
C LYS A 165 -30.27 4.35 -12.86
N LEU A 166 -29.61 4.79 -11.79
CA LEU A 166 -30.01 5.96 -11.01
C LEU A 166 -30.03 7.21 -11.89
N GLU A 167 -28.95 7.47 -12.64
CA GLU A 167 -28.87 8.63 -13.53
C GLU A 167 -30.00 8.63 -14.58
N LYS A 168 -30.34 7.46 -15.14
CA LYS A 168 -31.48 7.31 -16.06
C LYS A 168 -32.84 7.55 -15.41
N LEU A 169 -33.00 7.22 -14.13
CA LEU A 169 -34.25 7.44 -13.40
C LEU A 169 -34.37 8.89 -12.92
N GLU A 170 -33.25 9.54 -12.60
CA GLU A 170 -33.20 10.95 -12.22
C GLU A 170 -33.32 11.88 -13.44
N SER A 171 -32.94 11.43 -14.63
CA SER A 171 -33.22 12.14 -15.87
C SER A 171 -34.70 12.06 -16.21
N VAL A 172 -35.46 13.08 -15.85
CA VAL A 172 -36.83 13.27 -16.36
C VAL A 172 -36.72 13.58 -17.86
N PRO A 173 -37.39 12.82 -18.74
CA PRO A 173 -37.43 13.12 -20.16
C PRO A 173 -37.89 14.55 -20.39
N VAL A 174 -37.24 15.28 -21.30
CA VAL A 174 -37.59 16.68 -21.62
C VAL A 174 -39.06 16.80 -22.03
N GLU A 175 -39.61 15.74 -22.63
CA GLU A 175 -41.01 15.60 -23.01
C GLU A 175 -41.95 15.63 -21.79
N GLU A 176 -41.66 14.85 -20.74
CA GLU A 176 -42.46 14.83 -19.50
C GLU A 176 -42.35 16.16 -18.72
N GLN A 177 -41.20 16.82 -18.77
CA GLN A 177 -40.99 18.13 -18.14
C GLN A 177 -41.76 19.25 -18.87
N GLU A 178 -41.85 19.17 -20.20
CA GLU A 178 -42.64 20.08 -21.02
C GLU A 178 -44.13 19.85 -20.83
N GLU A 179 -44.58 18.60 -20.77
CA GLU A 179 -45.98 18.24 -20.45
C GLU A 179 -46.40 18.73 -19.06
N PHE A 180 -45.54 18.56 -18.05
CA PHE A 180 -45.82 19.07 -16.71
C PHE A 180 -45.92 20.60 -16.68
N ARG A 181 -45.06 21.29 -17.45
CA ARG A 181 -45.11 22.75 -17.59
C ARG A 181 -46.41 23.20 -18.27
N GLN A 182 -46.78 22.58 -19.38
CA GLN A 182 -48.04 22.88 -20.08
C GLN A 182 -49.26 22.66 -19.17
N LEU A 183 -49.30 21.54 -18.44
CA LEU A 183 -50.39 21.27 -17.51
C LEU A 183 -50.46 22.30 -16.37
N MET A 184 -49.30 22.75 -15.88
CA MET A 184 -49.24 23.79 -14.83
C MET A 184 -49.75 25.14 -15.37
N ASP A 185 -49.39 25.50 -16.59
CA ASP A 185 -49.85 26.71 -17.26
C ASP A 185 -51.38 26.66 -17.49
N ASP A 186 -51.90 25.52 -17.98
CA ASP A 186 -53.34 25.28 -18.16
C ASP A 186 -54.12 25.41 -16.84
N ILE A 187 -53.58 24.86 -15.75
CA ILE A 187 -54.18 24.98 -14.41
C ILE A 187 -54.23 26.46 -13.97
N GLN A 188 -53.17 27.23 -14.22
CA GLN A 188 -53.14 28.65 -13.89
C GLN A 188 -54.16 29.46 -14.72
N GLU A 189 -54.26 29.19 -16.01
CA GLU A 189 -55.25 29.82 -16.88
C GLU A 189 -56.67 29.51 -16.43
N LEU A 190 -56.97 28.24 -16.13
CA LEU A 190 -58.27 27.81 -15.60
C LEU A 190 -58.60 28.48 -14.26
N GLN A 191 -57.63 28.60 -13.35
CA GLN A 191 -57.81 29.32 -12.09
C GLN A 191 -58.10 30.81 -12.32
N HIS A 192 -57.41 31.45 -13.26
CA HIS A 192 -57.65 32.84 -13.61
C HIS A 192 -59.05 33.05 -14.20
N LEU A 193 -59.47 32.20 -15.14
CA LEU A 193 -60.80 32.23 -15.74
C LEU A 193 -61.90 32.02 -14.70
N LEU A 194 -61.75 31.01 -13.83
CA LEU A 194 -62.72 30.72 -12.77
C LEU A 194 -62.86 31.90 -11.81
N ASN A 195 -61.75 32.49 -11.38
CA ASN A 195 -61.75 33.65 -10.50
C ASN A 195 -62.39 34.88 -11.15
N HIS A 196 -62.14 35.10 -12.45
CA HIS A 196 -62.75 36.18 -13.21
C HIS A 196 -64.27 35.99 -13.32
N GLU A 197 -64.74 34.80 -13.71
CA GLU A 197 -66.18 34.49 -13.77
C GLU A 197 -66.86 34.63 -12.42
N PHE A 198 -66.22 34.16 -11.34
CA PHE A 198 -66.78 34.25 -10.00
C PHE A 198 -66.95 35.71 -9.57
N ARG A 199 -65.97 36.57 -9.86
CA ARG A 199 -66.07 38.02 -9.63
C ARG A 199 -67.20 38.65 -10.44
N GLN A 200 -67.32 38.30 -11.73
CA GLN A 200 -68.37 38.83 -12.60
C GLN A 200 -69.77 38.43 -12.10
N LYS A 201 -69.99 37.14 -11.79
CA LYS A 201 -71.26 36.66 -11.23
C LYS A 201 -71.60 37.33 -9.90
N THR A 202 -70.60 37.53 -9.03
CA THR A 202 -70.78 38.23 -7.75
C THR A 202 -71.21 39.68 -7.96
N SER A 203 -70.61 40.39 -8.92
CA SER A 203 -70.99 41.77 -9.27
C SER A 203 -72.45 41.86 -9.76
N VAL A 204 -72.84 40.97 -10.68
CA VAL A 204 -74.22 40.91 -11.22
C VAL A 204 -75.23 40.62 -10.11
N LEU A 205 -74.91 39.69 -9.20
CA LEU A 205 -75.77 39.38 -8.06
C LEU A 205 -75.90 40.58 -7.11
N GLN A 206 -74.80 41.29 -6.80
CA GLN A 206 -74.84 42.48 -5.97
C GLN A 206 -75.68 43.60 -6.58
N GLU A 207 -75.56 43.82 -7.89
CA GLU A 207 -76.38 44.79 -8.63
C GLU A 207 -77.87 44.41 -8.58
N GLY A 208 -78.21 43.14 -8.79
CA GLY A 208 -79.58 42.64 -8.65
C GLY A 208 -80.13 42.77 -7.23
N ILE A 209 -79.31 42.56 -6.20
CA ILE A 209 -79.68 42.79 -4.80
C ILE A 209 -79.94 44.29 -4.55
N ALA A 210 -79.10 45.18 -5.08
CA ALA A 210 -79.26 46.62 -4.94
C ALA A 210 -80.56 47.12 -5.60
N GLN A 211 -80.86 46.64 -6.81
CA GLN A 211 -82.11 46.94 -7.51
C GLN A 211 -83.34 46.46 -6.71
N LYS A 212 -83.31 45.22 -6.21
CA LYS A 212 -84.41 44.69 -5.37
C LYS A 212 -84.59 45.50 -4.08
N LYS A 213 -83.51 45.90 -3.40
CA LYS A 213 -83.58 46.76 -2.21
C LYS A 213 -84.22 48.11 -2.52
N SER A 214 -83.85 48.73 -3.64
CA SER A 214 -84.47 49.98 -4.11
C SER A 214 -85.98 49.83 -4.34
N ALA A 215 -86.38 48.77 -5.06
CA ALA A 215 -87.80 48.48 -5.32
C ALA A 215 -88.59 48.21 -4.03
N ILE A 216 -88.00 47.52 -3.05
CA ILE A 216 -88.61 47.30 -1.73
C ILE A 216 -88.81 48.64 -1.00
N SER A 217 -87.81 49.52 -1.01
CA SER A 217 -87.90 50.85 -0.40
C SER A 217 -89.04 51.67 -1.01
N GLU A 218 -89.13 51.67 -2.35
CA GLU A 218 -90.18 52.39 -3.07
C GLU A 218 -91.59 51.82 -2.78
N LYS A 219 -91.74 50.49 -2.81
CA LYS A 219 -93.01 49.84 -2.41
C LYS A 219 -93.38 50.12 -0.96
N THR A 220 -92.41 50.16 -0.06
CA THR A 220 -92.62 50.49 1.36
C THR A 220 -93.11 51.92 1.53
N LYS A 221 -92.57 52.87 0.76
CA LYS A 221 -93.04 54.25 0.72
C LYS A 221 -94.51 54.34 0.27
N ARG A 222 -94.86 53.67 -0.85
CA ARG A 222 -96.26 53.62 -1.34
C ARG A 222 -97.21 52.95 -0.34
N LEU A 223 -96.78 51.89 0.33
CA LEU A 223 -97.57 51.22 1.36
C LEU A 223 -97.89 52.19 2.53
N ASN A 224 -96.94 53.01 2.93
CA ASN A 224 -97.15 53.99 4.00
C ASN A 224 -98.11 55.12 3.58
N GLU A 225 -98.04 55.57 2.32
CA GLU A 225 -99.01 56.51 1.73
C GLU A 225 -100.44 55.93 1.71
N LEU A 226 -100.57 54.65 1.35
CA LEU A 226 -101.85 53.91 1.39
C LEU A 226 -102.40 53.72 2.81
N LYS A 227 -101.54 53.49 3.81
CA LYS A 227 -101.97 53.39 5.22
C LYS A 227 -102.56 54.70 5.74
N LEU A 228 -101.97 55.84 5.36
CA LEU A 228 -102.50 57.17 5.72
C LEU A 228 -103.89 57.42 5.12
N SER A 229 -104.09 57.02 3.86
CA SER A 229 -105.40 57.15 3.19
C SER A 229 -106.43 56.14 3.70
N LEU A 230 -106.03 54.97 4.18
CA LEU A 230 -106.93 54.02 4.82
C LEU A 230 -107.40 54.51 6.20
N ALA A 231 -106.54 55.22 6.94
CA ALA A 231 -106.92 55.84 8.22
C ALA A 231 -107.99 56.92 8.04
N SER A 232 -107.90 57.76 7.00
CA SER A 232 -108.92 58.78 6.71
C SER A 232 -110.25 58.19 6.25
N LEU A 233 -110.24 57.08 5.50
CA LEU A 233 -111.46 56.36 5.11
C LEU A 233 -112.13 55.64 6.30
N LYS A 234 -111.38 55.22 7.31
CA LYS A 234 -111.92 54.64 8.55
C LYS A 234 -112.69 55.65 9.40
N GLU A 235 -112.25 56.92 9.45
CA GLU A 235 -113.02 57.99 10.11
C GLU A 235 -114.37 58.24 9.41
N VAL A 236 -114.42 58.13 8.07
CA VAL A 236 -115.67 58.22 7.30
C VAL A 236 -116.55 56.99 7.52
N GLN A 237 -115.95 55.80 7.67
CA GLN A 237 -116.65 54.55 7.94
C GLN A 237 -117.33 54.54 9.33
N ASP A 238 -116.70 55.11 10.35
CA ASP A 238 -117.28 55.19 11.70
C ASP A 238 -118.41 56.25 11.79
N SER A 239 -118.44 57.25 10.90
CA SER A 239 -119.57 58.19 10.75
C SER A 239 -120.83 57.59 10.09
N LEU A 240 -120.66 56.52 9.30
CA LEU A 240 -121.71 55.85 8.53
C LEU A 240 -122.28 54.58 9.20
N LYS A 241 -121.81 54.24 10.41
CA LYS A 241 -122.31 53.11 11.24
C LYS A 241 -123.47 53.48 12.19
N SER A 242 -124.07 54.67 12.05
CA SER A 242 -125.19 55.15 12.89
C SER A 242 -126.58 55.10 12.24
N LYS A 243 -126.73 54.49 11.04
CA LYS A 243 -128.05 54.35 10.40
C LYS A 243 -128.23 52.97 9.77
N VAL A 244 -129.33 52.33 10.19
CA VAL A 244 -130.07 51.21 9.60
C VAL A 244 -129.83 49.83 10.23
N VAL A 245 -130.80 49.50 11.08
CA VAL A 245 -131.39 48.18 11.42
C VAL A 245 -132.69 48.12 10.57
N ASP A 246 -133.17 47.03 9.97
CA ASP A 246 -133.54 45.74 10.56
C ASP A 246 -133.70 44.62 9.50
N SER A 247 -133.63 43.38 10.02
CA SER A 247 -133.90 42.02 9.51
C SER A 247 -135.15 41.86 8.59
N PRO A 248 -135.42 40.76 7.83
CA PRO A 248 -135.12 39.39 8.26
C PRO A 248 -134.85 38.26 7.24
N GLU A 249 -134.30 37.20 7.83
CA GLU A 249 -134.34 35.81 7.42
C GLU A 249 -135.74 35.34 6.98
N LYS A 250 -135.80 34.66 5.82
CA LYS A 250 -136.41 33.31 5.67
C LYS A 250 -136.37 32.80 4.21
N VAL A 251 -135.18 32.65 3.61
CA VAL A 251 -134.94 31.72 2.47
C VAL A 251 -133.48 31.19 2.47
N LYS A 252 -132.91 30.93 3.66
CA LYS A 252 -131.48 30.60 3.85
C LYS A 252 -131.23 29.19 4.39
N ASN A 253 -131.99 28.17 3.95
CA ASN A 253 -131.77 26.83 4.55
C ASN A 253 -131.99 25.59 3.67
N LEU A 254 -132.02 25.74 2.34
CA LEU A 254 -132.00 24.58 1.43
C LEU A 254 -130.88 24.64 0.37
N LYS A 255 -130.32 25.83 0.08
CA LYS A 255 -129.19 26.01 -0.85
C LYS A 255 -127.82 25.76 -0.19
N GLU A 256 -127.73 25.91 1.13
CA GLU A 256 -126.48 25.79 1.92
C GLU A 256 -126.05 24.32 2.10
N LYS A 257 -127.02 23.38 2.25
CA LYS A 257 -126.71 21.95 2.42
C LYS A 257 -126.17 21.26 1.16
N MET A 258 -126.59 21.68 -0.04
CA MET A 258 -126.01 21.17 -1.31
C MET A 258 -124.64 21.81 -1.61
N LYS A 259 -124.46 23.09 -1.24
CA LYS A 259 -123.16 23.78 -1.33
C LYS A 259 -122.12 23.12 -0.40
N ASP A 260 -122.50 22.81 0.84
CA ASP A 260 -121.62 22.14 1.80
C ASP A 260 -121.20 20.73 1.37
N THR A 261 -122.09 19.98 0.70
CA THR A 261 -121.79 18.61 0.25
C THR A 261 -120.85 18.61 -0.96
N VAL A 262 -121.07 19.53 -1.91
CA VAL A 262 -120.16 19.74 -3.06
C VAL A 262 -118.80 20.29 -2.60
N GLN A 263 -118.79 21.20 -1.61
CA GLN A 263 -117.56 21.76 -1.05
C GLN A 263 -116.75 20.68 -0.31
N LYS A 264 -117.39 19.81 0.48
CA LYS A 264 -116.71 18.68 1.14
C LYS A 264 -116.08 17.70 0.15
N LEU A 265 -116.76 17.37 -0.94
CA LEU A 265 -116.21 16.51 -1.99
C LEU A 265 -115.08 17.18 -2.77
N GLN A 266 -115.15 18.49 -3.03
CA GLN A 266 -114.06 19.24 -3.65
C GLN A 266 -112.83 19.35 -2.74
N SER A 267 -113.00 19.61 -1.44
CA SER A 267 -111.92 19.61 -0.45
C SER A 267 -111.28 18.23 -0.30
N SER A 268 -112.09 17.16 -0.24
CA SER A 268 -111.58 15.79 -0.19
C SER A 268 -110.80 15.41 -1.46
N ARG A 269 -111.28 15.80 -2.65
CA ARG A 269 -110.54 15.58 -3.90
C ARG A 269 -109.23 16.37 -3.94
N GLN A 270 -109.24 17.61 -3.45
CA GLN A 270 -108.05 18.45 -3.37
C GLN A 270 -107.00 17.85 -2.42
N GLU A 271 -107.41 17.39 -1.24
CA GLU A 271 -106.52 16.70 -0.29
C GLU A 271 -105.90 15.41 -0.87
N VAL A 272 -106.67 14.64 -1.64
CA VAL A 272 -106.16 13.43 -2.31
C VAL A 272 -105.15 13.81 -3.40
N MET A 273 -105.42 14.89 -4.14
CA MET A 273 -104.52 15.38 -5.19
C MET A 273 -103.21 15.93 -4.60
N GLU A 274 -103.28 16.70 -3.52
CA GLU A 274 -102.11 17.20 -2.78
C GLU A 274 -101.28 16.06 -2.19
N LYS A 275 -101.93 15.04 -1.61
CA LYS A 275 -101.22 13.83 -1.16
C LYS A 275 -100.56 13.08 -2.31
N TYR A 276 -101.23 12.99 -3.47
CA TYR A 276 -100.66 12.34 -4.64
C TYR A 276 -99.46 13.10 -5.20
N GLU A 277 -99.51 14.44 -5.25
CA GLU A 277 -98.35 15.25 -5.66
C GLU A 277 -97.19 15.12 -4.68
N LEU A 278 -97.45 15.16 -3.36
CA LEU A 278 -96.41 14.91 -2.35
C LEU A 278 -95.76 13.53 -2.50
N TYR A 279 -96.55 12.48 -2.76
CA TYR A 279 -95.99 11.15 -3.00
C TYR A 279 -95.24 11.07 -4.32
N ARG A 280 -95.71 11.74 -5.38
CA ARG A 280 -95.01 11.81 -6.67
C ARG A 280 -93.66 12.50 -6.53
N ASP A 281 -93.61 13.66 -5.89
CA ASP A 281 -92.37 14.41 -5.63
C ASP A 281 -91.40 13.59 -4.77
N SER A 282 -91.92 12.82 -3.81
CA SER A 282 -91.11 11.91 -3.00
C SER A 282 -90.52 10.75 -3.82
N VAL A 283 -91.29 10.23 -4.78
CA VAL A 283 -90.86 9.15 -5.68
C VAL A 283 -89.87 9.66 -6.73
N ASP A 284 -90.08 10.85 -7.27
CA ASP A 284 -89.18 11.47 -8.26
C ASP A 284 -87.80 11.80 -7.67
N CYS A 285 -87.71 11.98 -6.34
CA CYS A 285 -86.44 12.18 -5.62
C CYS A 285 -85.66 10.88 -5.32
N LEU A 286 -86.29 9.70 -5.35
CA LEU A 286 -85.65 8.42 -5.00
C LEU A 286 -84.42 8.07 -5.85
N PRO A 287 -84.40 8.28 -7.18
CA PRO A 287 -83.22 7.99 -8.00
C PRO A 287 -81.98 8.80 -7.58
N SER A 288 -82.16 10.06 -7.21
CA SER A 288 -81.08 10.92 -6.71
C SER A 288 -80.51 10.40 -5.38
N CYS A 289 -81.38 10.00 -4.46
CA CYS A 289 -80.95 9.35 -3.21
C CYS A 289 -80.22 8.03 -3.47
N GLN A 290 -80.66 7.23 -4.44
CA GLN A 290 -80.00 5.97 -4.81
C GLN A 290 -78.59 6.19 -5.38
N LEU A 291 -78.42 7.20 -6.23
CA LEU A 291 -77.11 7.63 -6.73
C LEU A 291 -76.17 8.07 -5.60
N GLU A 292 -76.70 8.83 -4.63
CA GLU A 292 -75.92 9.26 -3.47
C GLU A 292 -75.46 8.09 -2.59
N VAL A 293 -76.35 7.11 -2.34
CA VAL A 293 -76.02 5.88 -1.61
C VAL A 293 -74.92 5.08 -2.32
N GLN A 294 -74.99 4.94 -3.65
CA GLN A 294 -73.95 4.26 -4.44
C GLN A 294 -72.60 4.99 -4.34
N LEU A 295 -72.63 6.33 -4.34
CA LEU A 295 -71.43 7.15 -4.20
C LEU A 295 -70.79 6.99 -2.81
N TYR A 296 -71.60 6.91 -1.75
CA TYR A 296 -71.09 6.60 -0.40
C TYR A 296 -70.57 5.17 -0.28
N GLN A 297 -71.22 4.18 -0.92
CA GLN A 297 -70.69 2.81 -0.98
C GLN A 297 -69.30 2.76 -1.63
N LYS A 298 -69.11 3.47 -2.75
CA LYS A 298 -67.80 3.55 -3.41
C LYS A 298 -66.74 4.18 -2.49
N LYS A 299 -67.07 5.29 -1.81
CA LYS A 299 -66.16 5.93 -0.84
C LYS A 299 -65.79 5.01 0.32
N ILE A 300 -66.73 4.21 0.82
CA ILE A 300 -66.47 3.23 1.89
C ILE A 300 -65.52 2.14 1.40
N GLN A 301 -65.68 1.66 0.17
CA GLN A 301 -64.77 0.68 -0.42
C GLN A 301 -63.36 1.26 -0.59
N ASP A 302 -63.24 2.47 -1.15
CA ASP A 302 -61.95 3.14 -1.33
C ASP A 302 -61.24 3.36 0.02
N LEU A 303 -61.98 3.69 1.08
CA LEU A 303 -61.45 3.81 2.44
C LEU A 303 -60.99 2.47 3.02
N ALA A 304 -61.70 1.37 2.73
CA ALA A 304 -61.30 0.03 3.17
C ALA A 304 -60.00 -0.41 2.51
N ASP A 305 -59.88 -0.22 1.19
CA ASP A 305 -58.67 -0.55 0.42
C ASP A 305 -57.47 0.29 0.89
N ASN A 306 -57.68 1.58 1.16
CA ASN A 306 -56.64 2.45 1.70
C ASN A 306 -56.19 2.03 3.11
N ARG A 307 -57.12 1.56 3.96
CA ARG A 307 -56.78 1.04 5.28
C ARG A 307 -55.91 -0.21 5.19
N GLU A 308 -56.18 -1.09 4.23
CA GLU A 308 -55.37 -2.29 4.01
C GLU A 308 -53.95 -1.94 3.53
N LYS A 309 -53.82 -1.00 2.58
CA LYS A 309 -52.51 -0.45 2.17
C LYS A 309 -51.76 0.21 3.33
N LEU A 310 -52.45 0.97 4.17
CA LEU A 310 -51.83 1.57 5.35
C LEU A 310 -51.32 0.50 6.33
N SER A 311 -52.09 -0.57 6.50
CA SER A 311 -51.68 -1.69 7.36
C SER A 311 -50.45 -2.43 6.81
N SER A 312 -50.31 -2.60 5.49
CA SER A 312 -49.12 -3.20 4.90
C SER A 312 -47.89 -2.31 5.07
N ILE A 313 -48.03 -1.00 4.84
CA ILE A 313 -46.95 -0.02 5.04
C ILE A 313 -46.51 0.00 6.51
N LEU A 314 -47.45 -0.02 7.46
CA LEU A 314 -47.13 -0.07 8.90
C LEU A 314 -46.31 -1.31 9.28
N LYS A 315 -46.63 -2.47 8.73
CA LYS A 315 -45.84 -3.69 8.95
C LYS A 315 -44.43 -3.58 8.37
N GLU A 316 -44.30 -2.97 7.20
CA GLU A 316 -43.00 -2.72 6.58
C GLU A 316 -42.16 -1.74 7.40
N CYS A 317 -42.76 -0.66 7.92
CA CYS A 317 -42.09 0.28 8.82
C CYS A 317 -41.57 -0.41 10.08
N LEU A 318 -42.38 -1.26 10.72
CA LEU A 318 -41.97 -2.01 11.92
C LEU A 318 -40.80 -2.96 11.61
N ASN A 319 -40.85 -3.67 10.49
CA ASN A 319 -39.74 -4.56 10.08
C ASN A 319 -38.45 -3.76 9.82
N LEU A 320 -38.55 -2.56 9.22
CA LEU A 320 -37.40 -1.70 9.00
C LEU A 320 -36.84 -1.14 10.31
N GLU A 321 -37.70 -0.79 11.27
CA GLU A 321 -37.28 -0.37 12.62
C GLU A 321 -36.51 -1.49 13.34
N ASP A 322 -37.02 -2.71 13.32
CA ASP A 322 -36.35 -3.89 13.89
C ASP A 322 -34.98 -4.14 13.23
N GLN A 323 -34.90 -3.99 11.89
CA GLN A 323 -33.64 -4.13 11.16
C GLN A 323 -32.63 -3.04 11.56
N ILE A 324 -33.08 -1.78 11.67
CA ILE A 324 -32.23 -0.66 12.11
C ILE A 324 -31.71 -0.90 13.52
N GLU A 325 -32.54 -1.42 14.43
CA GLU A 325 -32.10 -1.73 15.80
C GLU A 325 -31.08 -2.88 15.82
N SER A 326 -31.31 -3.93 15.03
CA SER A 326 -30.36 -5.02 14.85
C SER A 326 -29.00 -4.52 14.33
N ASP A 327 -29.00 -3.74 13.25
CA ASP A 327 -27.79 -3.20 12.62
C ASP A 327 -27.05 -2.23 13.55
N SER A 328 -27.79 -1.42 14.31
CA SER A 328 -27.27 -0.55 15.38
C SER A 328 -26.53 -1.35 16.45
N SER A 329 -27.08 -2.50 16.86
CA SER A 329 -26.45 -3.37 17.85
C SER A 329 -25.15 -4.01 17.32
N GLU A 330 -25.13 -4.40 16.04
CA GLU A 330 -23.96 -4.96 15.39
C GLU A 330 -22.86 -3.91 15.20
N LEU A 331 -23.23 -2.69 14.79
CA LEU A 331 -22.31 -1.56 14.67
C LEU A 331 -21.62 -1.26 16.01
N LYS A 332 -22.36 -1.31 17.14
CA LYS A 332 -21.77 -1.15 18.47
C LYS A 332 -20.74 -2.25 18.78
N LYS A 333 -21.04 -3.51 18.47
CA LYS A 333 -20.10 -4.63 18.66
C LYS A 333 -18.82 -4.43 17.84
N LEU A 334 -18.97 -4.16 16.54
CA LEU A 334 -17.84 -3.88 15.64
C LEU A 334 -17.01 -2.68 16.13
N LYS A 335 -17.66 -1.64 16.67
CA LYS A 335 -16.95 -0.49 17.23
C LYS A 335 -16.10 -0.85 18.45
N THR A 336 -16.59 -1.73 19.31
CA THR A 336 -15.80 -2.21 20.45
C THR A 336 -14.61 -3.04 20.01
N GLU A 337 -14.78 -3.87 18.97
CA GLU A 337 -13.70 -4.67 18.39
C GLU A 337 -12.63 -3.79 17.73
N GLU A 338 -13.04 -2.78 16.93
CA GLU A 338 -12.15 -1.78 16.33
C GLU A 338 -11.30 -1.10 17.41
N ASN A 339 -11.92 -0.68 18.52
CA ASN A 339 -11.22 -0.05 19.64
C ASN A 339 -10.23 -0.99 20.32
N SER A 340 -10.57 -2.28 20.46
CA SER A 340 -9.69 -3.31 21.02
C SER A 340 -8.45 -3.52 20.13
N LEU A 341 -8.64 -3.59 18.82
CA LEU A 341 -7.58 -3.74 17.83
C LEU A 341 -6.67 -2.51 17.79
N LYS A 342 -7.24 -1.30 17.87
CA LYS A 342 -6.46 -0.05 17.98
C LYS A 342 -5.53 -0.07 19.19
N ARG A 343 -6.02 -0.50 20.36
CA ARG A 343 -5.17 -0.64 21.57
C ARG A 343 -4.04 -1.65 21.35
N LEU A 344 -4.34 -2.80 20.74
CA LEU A 344 -3.34 -3.82 20.43
C LEU A 344 -2.24 -3.29 19.49
N VAL A 345 -2.63 -2.54 18.45
CA VAL A 345 -1.68 -1.91 17.52
C VAL A 345 -0.76 -0.94 18.26
N THR A 346 -1.28 -0.11 19.16
CA THR A 346 -0.47 0.80 19.97
C THR A 346 0.56 0.04 20.82
N VAL A 347 0.13 -1.01 21.53
CA VAL A 347 1.03 -1.84 22.34
C VAL A 347 2.13 -2.50 21.49
N LYS A 348 1.79 -2.98 20.28
CA LYS A 348 2.77 -3.57 19.36
C LYS A 348 3.75 -2.52 18.83
N LYS A 349 3.29 -1.31 18.51
CA LYS A 349 4.15 -0.18 18.10
C LYS A 349 5.14 0.22 19.20
N GLU A 350 4.69 0.29 20.45
CA GLU A 350 5.56 0.58 21.61
C GLU A 350 6.64 -0.51 21.79
N LYS A 351 6.24 -1.79 21.76
CA LYS A 351 7.20 -2.91 21.84
C LYS A 351 8.23 -2.88 20.70
N LEU A 352 7.80 -2.53 19.48
CA LEU A 352 8.70 -2.37 18.35
C LEU A 352 9.67 -1.21 18.56
N ALA A 353 9.20 -0.06 19.05
CA ALA A 353 10.03 1.09 19.36
C ALA A 353 11.09 0.77 20.43
N THR A 354 10.70 0.09 21.52
CA THR A 354 11.65 -0.35 22.56
C THR A 354 12.69 -1.31 22.01
N THR A 355 12.28 -2.24 21.14
CA THR A 355 13.21 -3.22 20.53
C THR A 355 14.19 -2.53 19.58
N ARG A 356 13.71 -1.60 18.75
CA ARG A 356 14.56 -0.78 17.88
C ARG A 356 15.56 0.06 18.68
N PHE A 357 15.13 0.68 19.78
CA PHE A 357 16.02 1.41 20.68
C PHE A 357 17.13 0.51 21.24
N LYS A 358 16.79 -0.70 21.71
CA LYS A 358 17.78 -1.68 22.20
C LYS A 358 18.77 -2.11 21.12
N ILE A 359 18.30 -2.33 19.88
CA ILE A 359 19.16 -2.67 18.74
C ILE A 359 20.13 -1.52 18.44
N ASN A 360 19.62 -0.30 18.34
CA ASN A 360 20.45 0.88 18.05
C ASN A 360 21.52 1.11 19.13
N LYS A 361 21.15 0.95 20.41
CA LYS A 361 22.11 1.04 21.52
C LYS A 361 23.22 0.00 21.38
N LYS A 362 22.89 -1.27 21.14
CA LYS A 362 23.88 -2.32 20.91
C LYS A 362 24.78 -2.05 19.71
N GLN A 363 24.23 -1.50 18.62
CA GLN A 363 25.02 -1.13 17.45
C GLN A 363 26.02 -0.01 17.76
N GLU A 364 25.62 0.98 18.54
CA GLU A 364 26.53 2.05 18.96
C GLU A 364 27.62 1.53 19.90
N ASP A 365 27.27 0.68 20.87
CA ASP A 365 28.24 0.03 21.76
C ASP A 365 29.28 -0.77 20.96
N VAL A 366 28.85 -1.53 19.94
CA VAL A 366 29.74 -2.29 19.05
C VAL A 366 30.62 -1.36 18.20
N LYS A 367 30.08 -0.25 17.69
CA LYS A 367 30.87 0.75 16.94
C LYS A 367 31.92 1.41 17.83
N GLN A 368 31.58 1.72 19.07
CA GLN A 368 32.52 2.28 20.04
C GLN A 368 33.62 1.27 20.36
N TYR A 369 33.27 0.02 20.64
CA TYR A 369 34.24 -1.06 20.87
C TYR A 369 35.18 -1.25 19.67
N LYS A 370 34.65 -1.26 18.44
CA LYS A 370 35.44 -1.37 17.22
C LYS A 370 36.44 -0.20 17.09
N ARG A 371 36.03 1.04 17.41
CA ARG A 371 36.93 2.21 17.41
C ARG A 371 38.08 2.04 18.40
N THR A 372 37.79 1.60 19.63
CA THR A 372 38.83 1.35 20.65
C THR A 372 39.82 0.28 20.21
N VAL A 373 39.34 -0.83 19.65
CA VAL A 373 40.23 -1.90 19.14
C VAL A 373 41.13 -1.41 18.00
N ILE A 374 40.61 -0.57 17.09
CA ILE A 374 41.41 0.02 16.02
C ILE A 374 42.49 0.93 16.59
N GLU A 375 42.15 1.79 17.56
CA GLU A 375 43.14 2.65 18.23
C GLU A 375 44.24 1.83 18.92
N ASP A 376 43.89 0.74 19.60
CA ASP A 376 44.88 -0.12 20.26
C ASP A 376 45.77 -0.87 19.25
N CYS A 377 45.19 -1.36 18.15
CA CYS A 377 45.97 -1.93 17.04
C CYS A 377 46.95 -0.91 16.45
N ASN A 378 46.53 0.34 16.28
CA ASN A 378 47.39 1.41 15.78
C ASN A 378 48.56 1.68 16.75
N LYS A 379 48.31 1.75 18.06
CA LYS A 379 49.39 1.91 19.06
C LYS A 379 50.38 0.75 19.03
N VAL A 380 49.91 -0.49 18.85
CA VAL A 380 50.78 -1.66 18.71
C VAL A 380 51.60 -1.58 17.43
N GLN A 381 50.97 -1.16 16.34
CA GLN A 381 51.63 -0.98 15.04
C GLN A 381 52.73 0.09 15.12
N GLU A 382 52.46 1.25 15.72
CA GLU A 382 53.46 2.31 15.96
C GLU A 382 54.65 1.79 16.78
N LYS A 383 54.40 1.04 17.86
CA LYS A 383 55.46 0.42 18.66
C LYS A 383 56.29 -0.59 17.84
N ARG A 384 55.63 -1.40 17.01
CA ARG A 384 56.30 -2.36 16.13
C ARG A 384 57.21 -1.64 15.15
N ASP A 385 56.72 -0.57 14.54
CA ASP A 385 57.46 0.18 13.52
C ASP A 385 58.69 0.85 14.14
N ALA A 386 58.55 1.44 15.33
CA ALA A 386 59.68 1.97 16.10
C ALA A 386 60.74 0.90 16.43
N VAL A 387 60.33 -0.32 16.80
CA VAL A 387 61.25 -1.44 17.04
C VAL A 387 61.93 -1.89 15.74
N CYS A 388 61.20 -1.97 14.63
CA CYS A 388 61.77 -2.28 13.32
C CYS A 388 62.84 -1.25 12.93
N GLU A 389 62.59 0.05 13.12
CA GLU A 389 63.57 1.11 12.87
C GLU A 389 64.83 0.92 13.74
N GLN A 390 64.68 0.63 15.03
CA GLN A 390 65.81 0.34 15.92
C GLN A 390 66.61 -0.89 15.44
N VAL A 391 65.93 -1.98 15.07
CA VAL A 391 66.58 -3.20 14.55
C VAL A 391 67.33 -2.92 13.25
N THR A 392 66.76 -2.12 12.34
CA THR A 392 67.44 -1.74 11.10
C THR A 392 68.70 -0.92 11.38
N THR A 393 68.65 0.00 12.35
CA THR A 393 69.79 0.82 12.77
C THR A 393 70.91 -0.06 13.35
N ILE A 394 70.58 -0.97 14.27
CA ILE A 394 71.53 -1.92 14.86
C ILE A 394 72.16 -2.81 13.76
N ASN A 395 71.35 -3.29 12.81
CA ASN A 395 71.87 -4.09 11.70
C ASN A 395 72.85 -3.32 10.81
N GLN A 396 72.60 -2.04 10.55
CA GLN A 396 73.52 -1.17 9.83
C GLN A 396 74.84 -0.97 10.61
N GLU A 397 74.77 -0.78 11.92
CA GLU A 397 75.96 -0.68 12.79
C GLU A 397 76.75 -1.99 12.79
N ILE A 398 76.09 -3.14 12.91
CA ILE A 398 76.73 -4.46 12.81
C ILE A 398 77.45 -4.61 11.47
N GLN A 399 76.84 -4.18 10.36
CA GLN A 399 77.49 -4.21 9.05
C GLN A 399 78.73 -3.31 8.99
N LYS A 400 78.67 -2.08 9.55
CA LYS A 400 79.83 -1.19 9.65
C LYS A 400 80.96 -1.77 10.50
N ILE A 401 80.63 -2.39 11.63
CA ILE A 401 81.63 -3.04 12.50
C ILE A 401 82.25 -4.24 11.77
N LYS A 402 81.45 -5.07 11.11
CA LYS A 402 81.96 -6.22 10.32
C LYS A 402 82.91 -5.78 9.21
N SER A 403 82.56 -4.73 8.46
CA SER A 403 83.44 -4.21 7.40
C SER A 403 84.74 -3.63 7.99
N GLY A 404 84.67 -2.93 9.13
CA GLY A 404 85.84 -2.45 9.87
C GLY A 404 86.76 -3.59 10.35
N ILE A 405 86.20 -4.66 10.93
CA ILE A 405 86.96 -5.85 11.32
C ILE A 405 87.66 -6.48 10.11
N GLN A 406 86.98 -6.57 8.96
CA GLN A 406 87.58 -7.12 7.75
C GLN A 406 88.75 -6.25 7.26
N GLN A 407 88.59 -4.92 7.25
CA GLN A 407 89.67 -4.00 6.88
C GLN A 407 90.89 -4.12 7.81
N LEU A 408 90.67 -4.27 9.12
CA LEU A 408 91.73 -4.48 10.10
C LEU A 408 92.46 -5.82 9.88
N LYS A 409 91.72 -6.92 9.63
CA LYS A 409 92.34 -8.21 9.29
C LYS A 409 93.18 -8.13 8.01
N ASP A 410 92.70 -7.41 7.00
CA ASP A 410 93.44 -7.22 5.76
C ASP A 410 94.70 -6.36 5.99
N ALA A 411 94.62 -5.36 6.87
CA ALA A 411 95.76 -4.54 7.27
C ALA A 411 96.81 -5.35 8.04
N GLU A 412 96.40 -6.13 9.04
CA GLU A 412 97.26 -7.04 9.80
C GLU A 412 97.99 -8.02 8.87
N LYS A 413 97.25 -8.61 7.91
CA LYS A 413 97.84 -9.51 6.90
C LYS A 413 98.89 -8.81 6.04
N ARG A 414 98.62 -7.57 5.59
CA ARG A 414 99.60 -6.77 4.84
C ARG A 414 100.83 -6.44 5.66
N GLU A 415 100.65 -6.06 6.93
CA GLU A 415 101.75 -5.71 7.82
C GLU A 415 102.62 -6.92 8.18
N LYS A 416 101.99 -8.08 8.39
CA LYS A 416 102.70 -9.36 8.56
C LYS A 416 103.55 -9.71 7.34
N LEU A 417 103.01 -9.55 6.13
CA LEU A 417 103.76 -9.77 4.88
C LEU A 417 104.96 -8.80 4.77
N LYS A 418 104.76 -7.52 5.07
CA LYS A 418 105.85 -6.53 5.10
C LYS A 418 106.93 -6.87 6.14
N SER A 419 106.52 -7.27 7.35
CA SER A 419 107.45 -7.68 8.40
C SER A 419 108.25 -8.92 7.99
N GLN A 420 107.61 -9.90 7.36
CA GLN A 420 108.29 -11.08 6.80
C GLN A 420 109.30 -10.69 5.70
N GLU A 421 108.92 -9.79 4.80
CA GLU A 421 109.81 -9.28 3.75
C GLU A 421 111.03 -8.57 4.35
N ILE A 422 110.82 -7.68 5.33
CA ILE A 422 111.91 -7.01 6.06
C ILE A 422 112.83 -8.03 6.74
N PHE A 423 112.27 -9.04 7.41
CA PHE A 423 113.04 -10.08 8.07
C PHE A 423 113.90 -10.88 7.08
N VAL A 424 113.34 -11.28 5.94
CA VAL A 424 114.08 -11.98 4.87
C VAL A 424 115.20 -11.09 4.32
N ASN A 425 114.93 -9.81 4.07
CA ASN A 425 115.92 -8.86 3.59
C ASN A 425 117.08 -8.68 4.58
N LEU A 426 116.77 -8.48 5.87
CA LEU A 426 117.75 -8.38 6.95
C LEU A 426 118.58 -9.66 7.07
N LYS A 427 117.94 -10.83 7.03
CA LYS A 427 118.63 -12.11 7.07
C LYS A 427 119.63 -12.23 5.92
N SER A 428 119.22 -11.91 4.68
CA SER A 428 120.14 -11.96 3.53
C SER A 428 121.28 -10.94 3.64
N ALA A 429 121.02 -9.76 4.21
CA ALA A 429 122.06 -8.75 4.43
C ALA A 429 123.08 -9.22 5.48
N LEU A 430 122.61 -9.90 6.53
CA LEU A 430 123.45 -10.50 7.57
C LEU A 430 124.27 -11.67 7.02
N GLU A 431 123.66 -12.54 6.20
CA GLU A 431 124.36 -13.62 5.49
C GLU A 431 125.46 -13.04 4.60
N LYS A 432 125.17 -12.01 3.78
CA LYS A 432 126.19 -11.31 2.97
C LYS A 432 127.30 -10.66 3.80
N TYR A 433 126.96 -10.11 4.97
CA TYR A 433 127.96 -9.53 5.87
C TYR A 433 128.89 -10.61 6.45
N HIS A 434 128.34 -11.74 6.91
CA HIS A 434 129.14 -12.87 7.36
C HIS A 434 130.01 -13.44 6.24
N GLU A 435 129.46 -13.61 5.04
CA GLU A 435 130.20 -14.09 3.86
C GLU A 435 131.35 -13.13 3.49
N SER A 436 131.13 -11.82 3.63
CA SER A 436 132.17 -10.80 3.48
C SER A 436 133.25 -10.90 4.56
N ILE A 437 132.88 -11.11 5.82
CA ILE A 437 133.83 -11.33 6.92
C ILE A 437 134.65 -12.60 6.66
N GLU A 438 134.01 -13.73 6.33
CA GLU A 438 134.69 -15.00 6.02
C GLU A 438 135.72 -14.78 4.91
N LYS A 439 135.30 -14.13 3.81
CA LYS A 439 136.20 -13.80 2.70
C LYS A 439 137.36 -12.89 3.12
N THR A 440 137.12 -11.87 3.94
CA THR A 440 138.19 -10.99 4.45
C THR A 440 139.14 -11.74 5.38
N THR A 441 138.63 -12.72 6.13
CA THR A 441 139.40 -13.56 7.05
C THR A 441 140.26 -14.55 6.26
N GLU A 442 139.73 -15.17 5.21
CA GLU A 442 140.47 -15.98 4.25
C GLU A 442 141.56 -15.16 3.54
N GLU A 443 141.26 -13.93 3.09
CA GLU A 443 142.25 -13.01 2.52
C GLU A 443 143.33 -12.58 3.53
N CYS A 444 143.00 -12.49 4.82
CA CYS A 444 143.96 -12.19 5.87
C CYS A 444 144.84 -13.41 6.22
N CYS A 445 144.24 -14.61 6.26
CA CYS A 445 144.94 -15.89 6.42
C CYS A 445 145.92 -16.13 5.27
N THR A 446 145.49 -15.94 4.02
CA THR A 446 146.37 -16.05 2.85
C THR A 446 147.49 -14.99 2.87
N ARG A 447 147.21 -13.73 3.25
CA ARG A 447 148.27 -12.71 3.46
C ARG A 447 149.24 -13.06 4.59
N THR A 448 148.76 -13.67 5.67
CA THR A 448 149.66 -14.12 6.76
C THR A 448 150.50 -15.28 6.28
N GLU A 449 149.93 -16.26 5.58
CA GLU A 449 150.65 -17.35 4.92
C GLU A 449 151.72 -16.83 3.95
N GLU A 450 151.40 -15.87 3.09
CA GLU A 450 152.34 -15.19 2.18
C GLU A 450 153.48 -14.50 2.95
N LYS A 451 153.17 -13.75 4.03
CA LYS A 451 154.19 -13.13 4.89
C LYS A 451 155.06 -14.15 5.62
N THR A 452 154.50 -15.27 6.08
CA THR A 452 155.30 -16.38 6.66
C THR A 452 156.18 -17.04 5.61
N ALA A 453 155.72 -17.18 4.36
CA ALA A 453 156.51 -17.70 3.26
C ALA A 453 157.65 -16.73 2.87
N GLU A 454 157.40 -15.42 2.93
CA GLU A 454 158.40 -14.37 2.67
C GLU A 454 159.44 -14.25 3.79
N LEU A 455 159.04 -14.42 5.06
CA LEU A 455 159.94 -14.56 6.21
C LEU A 455 160.81 -15.82 6.11
N ARG A 456 160.24 -16.97 5.69
CA ARG A 456 161.01 -18.18 5.38
C ARG A 456 162.02 -17.93 4.26
N LYS A 457 161.65 -17.23 3.19
CA LYS A 457 162.57 -16.83 2.11
C LYS A 457 163.71 -15.91 2.57
N ARG A 458 163.46 -15.03 3.54
CA ARG A 458 164.51 -14.17 4.14
C ARG A 458 165.44 -14.93 5.09
N MET A 459 164.94 -15.92 5.83
CA MET A 459 165.79 -16.78 6.67
C MET A 459 166.74 -17.67 5.85
N PHE A 460 166.36 -18.05 4.62
CA PHE A 460 167.22 -18.84 3.72
C PHE A 460 168.30 -18.03 2.95
N ARG A 461 168.38 -16.70 3.13
CA ARG A 461 169.42 -15.85 2.51
C ARG A 461 170.57 -15.46 3.45
N VAL A 462 170.60 -15.95 4.70
CA VAL A 462 171.67 -15.67 5.69
C VAL A 462 172.63 -16.86 5.88
N ILE A 463 172.45 -17.96 5.14
CA ILE A 463 173.42 -19.07 5.09
C ILE A 463 173.67 -19.45 3.63
N ARG A 464 174.44 -18.62 2.91
CA ARG A 464 175.60 -19.03 2.10
C ARG A 464 176.33 -17.82 1.54
#